data_AF-A0A0G0VGZ3-F1
#
_entry.id   AF-A0A0G0VGZ3-F1
#
_cell.length_a   1.000
_cell.length_b   1.000
_cell.length_c   1.000
_cell.angle_alpha   90.00
_cell.angle_beta   90.00
_cell.angle_gamma   90.00
#
_symmetry.space_group_name_H-M   'P 1'
#
loop_
_entity.id
_entity.type
_entity.pdbx_description
1 polymer ?
#
loop_
_entity_poly.entity_id
_entity_poly.type
_entity_poly.pdbx_seq_one_letter_code
_entity_poly.pdbx_strand_id
1 'polypeptide(L)'
;MKILIISDSHGNIANLNHVMGFAKKYRVTSVIHAGDWNNLESVETVLSYEIPLHAVLGNADIDPTIGKQLRVKSEKFDENFLIYQWSFAFKI
;
A
#
# COMPACT_ATOMS: atom_id res chain seq x y z
N MET A 1 -4.96 -18.26 -9.52
CA MET A 1 -4.62 -17.21 -8.54
C MET A 1 -4.47 -15.89 -9.29
N LYS A 2 -5.08 -14.80 -8.82
CA LYS A 2 -5.03 -13.48 -9.48
C LYS A 2 -4.63 -12.45 -8.45
N ILE A 3 -3.65 -11.61 -8.78
CA ILE A 3 -3.12 -10.58 -7.90
C ILE A 3 -3.38 -9.23 -8.56
N LEU A 4 -3.90 -8.27 -7.80
CA LEU A 4 -3.99 -6.88 -8.21
C LEU A 4 -2.74 -6.15 -7.70
N ILE A 5 -2.07 -5.41 -8.57
CA ILE A 5 -0.96 -4.54 -8.21
C ILE A 5 -1.36 -3.10 -8.54
N ILE A 6 -1.32 -2.23 -7.55
CA ILE A 6 -1.64 -0.80 -7.64
C ILE A 6 -0.60 0.04 -6.88
N SER A 7 -0.58 1.34 -7.10
CA SER A 7 0.35 2.29 -6.47
C SER A 7 -0.21 3.70 -6.61
N ASP A 8 0.39 4.67 -5.92
CA ASP A 8 0.20 6.10 -6.19
C ASP A 8 -1.28 6.50 -6.20
N SER A 9 -2.02 6.02 -5.20
CA SER A 9 -3.45 6.32 -5.12
C SER A 9 -3.70 7.78 -4.73
N HIS A 10 -2.77 8.41 -3.99
CA HIS A 10 -2.76 9.83 -3.67
C HIS A 10 -4.10 10.37 -3.16
N GLY A 11 -4.87 9.57 -2.40
CA GLY A 11 -6.16 9.99 -1.86
C GLY A 11 -7.34 9.85 -2.83
N ASN A 12 -7.15 9.26 -4.02
CA ASN A 12 -8.19 9.15 -5.04
C ASN A 12 -9.15 7.98 -4.77
N ILE A 13 -10.10 8.22 -3.85
CA ILE A 13 -11.08 7.24 -3.39
C ILE A 13 -11.98 6.71 -4.51
N ALA A 14 -12.31 7.53 -5.51
CA ALA A 14 -13.13 7.11 -6.65
C ALA A 14 -12.42 6.04 -7.49
N ASN A 15 -11.14 6.25 -7.79
CA ASN A 15 -10.33 5.28 -8.54
C ASN A 15 -10.08 4.01 -7.73
N LEU A 16 -9.83 4.14 -6.42
CA LEU A 16 -9.68 2.99 -5.52
C LEU A 16 -10.94 2.13 -5.49
N ASN A 17 -12.12 2.74 -5.35
CA ASN A 17 -13.38 2.00 -5.41
C ASN A 17 -13.60 1.31 -6.76
N HIS A 18 -13.26 1.99 -7.86
CA HIS A 18 -13.38 1.41 -9.20
C HIS A 18 -12.51 0.16 -9.36
N VAL A 19 -11.21 0.26 -9.03
CA VAL A 19 -10.26 -0.84 -9.20
C VAL A 19 -10.52 -1.99 -8.21
N MET A 20 -10.94 -1.69 -6.98
CA MET A 20 -11.28 -2.71 -5.99
C MET A 20 -12.60 -3.41 -6.33
N GLY A 21 -13.58 -2.70 -6.88
CA GLY A 21 -14.79 -3.29 -7.47
C GLY A 21 -14.46 -4.26 -8.61
N PHE A 22 -13.50 -3.89 -9.48
CA PHE A 22 -12.97 -4.78 -10.50
C PHE A 22 -12.30 -6.01 -9.87
N ALA A 23 -11.46 -5.83 -8.84
CA ALA A 23 -10.78 -6.92 -8.14
C ALA A 23 -11.77 -7.96 -7.61
N LYS A 24 -12.83 -7.49 -6.95
CA LYS A 24 -13.91 -8.34 -6.43
C LYS A 24 -14.64 -9.08 -7.55
N LYS A 25 -15.03 -8.38 -8.62
CA LYS A 25 -15.70 -8.97 -9.79
C LYS A 25 -14.90 -10.11 -10.42
N TYR A 26 -13.57 -9.96 -10.51
CA TYR A 26 -12.70 -10.93 -11.16
C TYR A 26 -12.09 -11.97 -10.21
N ARG A 27 -12.50 -11.98 -8.93
CA ARG A 27 -12.01 -12.90 -7.90
C ARG A 27 -10.48 -12.83 -7.73
N VAL A 28 -9.97 -11.60 -7.61
CA VAL A 28 -8.60 -11.36 -7.15
C VAL A 28 -8.45 -11.91 -5.74
N THR A 29 -7.34 -12.59 -5.49
CA THR A 29 -7.07 -13.28 -4.22
C THR A 29 -6.09 -12.53 -3.33
N SER A 30 -5.42 -11.49 -3.85
CA SER A 30 -4.49 -10.65 -3.09
C SER A 30 -4.27 -9.32 -3.81
N VAL A 31 -4.03 -8.25 -3.04
CA VAL A 31 -3.69 -6.90 -3.51
C VAL A 31 -2.29 -6.54 -3.02
N ILE A 32 -1.48 -5.96 -3.90
CA ILE A 32 -0.21 -5.31 -3.57
C ILE A 32 -0.36 -3.81 -3.86
N HIS A 33 -0.09 -2.96 -2.88
CA HIS A 33 -0.05 -1.51 -3.05
C HIS A 33 1.35 -0.96 -2.74
N ALA A 34 2.00 -0.30 -3.70
CA ALA A 34 3.41 0.11 -3.58
C ALA A 34 3.63 1.46 -2.85
N GLY A 35 2.70 1.85 -1.96
CA GLY A 35 2.76 3.12 -1.23
C GLY A 35 2.12 4.31 -1.93
N ASP A 36 2.30 5.51 -1.35
CA ASP A 36 1.71 6.78 -1.78
C ASP A 36 0.17 6.78 -1.71
N TRP A 37 -0.32 6.45 -0.52
CA TRP A 37 -1.72 6.47 -0.12
C TRP A 37 -2.25 7.88 0.13
N ASN A 38 -1.39 8.81 0.60
CA ASN A 38 -1.69 10.20 0.99
C ASN A 38 -2.57 10.36 2.24
N ASN A 39 -3.63 9.56 2.41
CA ASN A 39 -4.53 9.65 3.56
C ASN A 39 -5.02 8.29 4.07
N LEU A 40 -5.52 8.27 5.31
CA LEU A 40 -6.02 7.05 5.96
C LEU A 40 -7.24 6.45 5.27
N GLU A 41 -8.12 7.30 4.74
CA GLU A 41 -9.34 6.89 4.02
C GLU A 41 -9.02 5.99 2.82
N SER A 42 -7.88 6.21 2.15
CA SER A 42 -7.42 5.37 1.03
C SER A 42 -7.11 3.94 1.47
N VAL A 43 -6.43 3.80 2.62
CA VAL A 43 -6.14 2.50 3.23
C VAL A 43 -7.43 1.80 3.65
N GLU A 44 -8.34 2.54 4.30
CA GLU A 44 -9.64 2.01 4.74
C GLU A 44 -10.50 1.55 3.56
N THR A 45 -10.51 2.32 2.47
CA THR A 45 -11.23 1.99 1.24
C THR A 45 -10.75 0.68 0.64
N VAL A 46 -9.44 0.41 0.63
CA VAL A 46 -8.92 -0.87 0.10
C VAL A 46 -9.26 -2.02 1.05
N LEU A 47 -9.09 -1.84 2.36
CA LEU A 47 -9.34 -2.87 3.36
C LEU A 47 -10.82 -3.29 3.44
N SER A 48 -11.76 -2.38 3.15
CA SER A 48 -13.21 -2.69 3.21
C SER A 48 -13.67 -3.72 2.17
N TYR A 49 -12.83 -4.06 1.19
CA TYR A 49 -13.14 -5.11 0.20
C TYR A 49 -12.76 -6.51 0.67
N GLU A 50 -12.12 -6.65 1.83
CA GLU A 50 -11.78 -7.93 2.48
C GLU A 50 -10.91 -8.85 1.61
N ILE A 51 -10.17 -8.28 0.65
CA ILE A 51 -9.14 -8.98 -0.11
C ILE A 51 -7.81 -8.76 0.61
N PRO A 52 -7.00 -9.81 0.85
CA PRO A 52 -5.69 -9.69 1.50
C PRO A 52 -4.83 -8.60 0.87
N LEU A 53 -4.31 -7.69 1.71
CA LEU A 53 -3.49 -6.55 1.30
C LEU A 53 -2.03 -6.76 1.75
N HIS A 54 -1.10 -6.56 0.82
CA HIS A 54 0.32 -6.35 1.07
C HIS A 54 0.67 -4.92 0.68
N ALA A 55 1.38 -4.21 1.54
CA ALA A 55 1.64 -2.80 1.32
C ALA A 55 3.00 -2.38 1.87
N VAL A 56 3.51 -1.29 1.31
CA VAL A 56 4.64 -0.52 1.84
C VAL A 56 4.23 0.95 1.97
N LEU A 57 5.07 1.75 2.60
CA LEU A 57 4.94 3.22 2.59
C LEU A 57 5.71 3.78 1.40
N GLY A 58 5.10 4.76 0.74
CA GLY A 58 5.75 5.65 -0.21
C GLY A 58 6.18 6.96 0.47
N ASN A 59 6.91 7.80 -0.25
CA ASN A 59 7.45 9.04 0.30
C ASN A 59 6.36 10.10 0.57
N ALA A 60 5.18 9.98 -0.04
CA ALA A 60 4.03 10.84 0.23
C ALA A 60 3.24 10.42 1.48
N ASP A 61 3.51 9.25 2.06
CA ASP A 61 2.83 8.73 3.26
C ASP A 61 3.39 9.33 4.55
N ILE A 62 3.33 10.66 4.65
CA ILE A 62 3.90 11.44 5.75
C ILE A 62 3.14 11.27 7.07
N ASP A 63 1.86 10.88 7.01
CA ASP A 63 1.04 10.64 8.21
C ASP A 63 1.42 9.29 8.84
N PRO A 64 1.99 9.27 10.07
CA PRO A 64 2.41 8.04 10.72
C PRO A 64 1.24 7.09 11.05
N THR A 65 -0.01 7.56 11.03
CA THR A 65 -1.19 6.72 11.26
C THR A 65 -1.39 5.69 10.13
N ILE A 66 -1.00 6.01 8.90
CA ILE A 66 -1.05 5.10 7.73
C ILE A 66 -0.19 3.87 8.03
N GLY A 67 1.07 4.07 8.39
CA GLY A 67 1.99 2.98 8.74
C GLY A 67 1.56 2.19 9.98
N LYS A 68 0.91 2.84 10.97
CA LYS A 68 0.32 2.12 12.13
C LYS A 68 -0.82 1.21 11.69
N GLN A 69 -1.70 1.69 10.81
CA GLN A 69 -2.84 0.92 10.32
C GLN A 69 -2.41 -0.27 9.46
N LEU A 70 -1.46 -0.07 8.55
CA LEU A 70 -0.95 -1.14 7.69
C LEU A 70 -0.24 -2.24 8.49
N ARG A 71 0.50 -1.89 9.55
CA ARG A 71 1.09 -2.86 10.47
C ARG A 71 0.09 -3.83 11.09
N VAL A 72 -1.10 -3.33 11.41
CA VAL A 72 -2.13 -4.11 12.10
C VAL A 72 -3.01 -4.88 11.11
N LYS A 73 -3.31 -4.29 9.95
CA LYS A 73 -4.38 -4.77 9.07
C LYS A 73 -3.92 -5.41 7.75
N SER A 74 -2.63 -5.34 7.40
CA SER A 74 -2.09 -5.96 6.18
C SER A 74 -1.39 -7.29 6.50
N GLU A 75 -1.29 -8.20 5.52
CA GLU A 75 -0.72 -9.53 5.76
C GLU A 75 0.81 -9.51 5.91
N LYS A 76 1.49 -8.66 5.14
CA LYS A 76 2.95 -8.53 5.15
C LYS A 76 3.31 -7.07 4.87
N PHE A 77 3.46 -6.29 5.94
CA PHE A 77 3.95 -4.92 5.89
C PHE A 77 5.31 -4.85 6.58
N ASP A 78 6.26 -4.21 5.88
CA ASP A 78 7.58 -3.88 6.41
C ASP A 78 7.95 -2.47 5.93
N GLU A 79 8.08 -1.54 6.87
CA GLU A 79 8.49 -0.16 6.58
C GLU A 79 9.96 -0.08 6.13
N ASN A 80 10.75 -1.13 6.40
CA ASN A 80 12.16 -1.20 6.05
C ASN A 80 12.42 -2.00 4.76
N PHE A 81 11.38 -2.39 4.02
CA PHE A 81 11.51 -3.28 2.86
C PHE A 81 12.48 -2.76 1.79
N LEU A 82 12.63 -1.44 1.66
CA LEU A 82 13.51 -0.77 0.68
C LEU A 82 14.47 0.26 1.30
N ILE A 83 14.95 0.05 2.52
CA ILE A 83 16.02 0.92 3.05
C ILE A 83 17.33 0.58 2.32
N TYR A 84 17.71 1.45 1.38
CA TYR A 84 19.01 1.41 0.73
C TYR A 84 20.04 2.10 1.63
N GLN A 85 20.97 1.34 2.22
CA GLN A 85 22.09 1.92 2.94
C GLN A 85 23.09 2.52 1.94
N TRP A 86 23.21 3.85 1.95
CA TRP A 86 24.29 4.55 1.27
C TRP A 86 25.59 4.33 2.05
N SER A 87 26.47 3.45 1.57
CA SER A 87 27.86 3.41 2.02
C SER A 87 28.65 4.53 1.31
N PHE A 88 28.69 5.71 1.92
CA PHE A 88 29.69 6.71 1.54
C PHE A 88 31.08 6.21 1.95
N ALA A 89 31.78 5.56 1.02
CA ALA A 89 33.21 5.36 1.14
C ALA A 89 33.93 6.69 0.87
N PHE A 90 34.00 7.56 1.88
CA PHE A 90 35.04 8.60 1.90
C PHE A 90 36.38 7.88 2.04
N LYS A 91 37.02 7.57 0.91
CA LYS A 91 38.47 7.36 0.88
C LYS A 91 39.11 8.74 1.02
N ILE A 92 39.62 9.02 2.22
CA ILE A 92 40.56 10.11 2.49
C ILE A 92 41.89 9.76 1.83
#